data_AF-A0A1Y5RRR7-F1
#
_entry.id   AF-A0A1Y5RRR7-F1
#
_cell.length_a   1.000
_cell.length_b   1.000
_cell.length_c   1.000
_cell.angle_alpha   90.00
_cell.angle_beta   90.00
_cell.angle_gamma   90.00
#
_symmetry.space_group_name_H-M   'P 1'
#
loop_
_entity.id
_entity.type
_entity.pdbx_description
1 polymer ?
#
loop_
_entity_poly.entity_id
_entity_poly.type
_entity_poly.pdbx_seq_one_letter_code
_entity_poly.pdbx_strand_id
1 'polypeptide(L)'
;MTRTIALALAAAATLGTATVASADSYFGIIDRQGDSAILDLGTVVSEADGVVEIYNGDTLLGSSAVRAGANGNVRVNVNTPPLTDVTAQLRSGDAVLAERQIDISRN
;
A
#
# COMPACT_ATOMS: atom_id res chain seq x y z
N MET A 1 -20.55 53.75 -21.31
CA MET A 1 -19.25 54.08 -20.67
C MET A 1 -19.39 53.73 -19.20
N THR A 2 -18.63 52.89 -18.50
CA THR A 2 -17.43 52.09 -18.78
C THR A 2 -17.35 51.02 -17.67
N ARG A 3 -17.15 49.77 -18.11
CA ARG A 3 -16.54 48.60 -17.45
C ARG A 3 -15.84 48.87 -16.11
N THR A 4 -16.06 48.01 -15.11
CA THR A 4 -14.94 47.41 -14.37
C THR A 4 -15.33 46.06 -13.77
N ILE A 5 -14.62 45.03 -14.21
CA ILE A 5 -14.64 43.64 -13.74
C ILE A 5 -13.67 43.58 -12.55
N ALA A 6 -14.07 42.96 -11.44
CA ALA A 6 -13.14 42.60 -10.37
C ALA A 6 -12.95 41.08 -10.36
N LEU A 7 -11.83 40.64 -10.93
CA LEU A 7 -11.26 39.30 -10.80
C LEU A 7 -10.76 39.10 -9.37
N ALA A 8 -11.20 38.05 -8.68
CA ALA A 8 -10.67 37.67 -7.38
C ALA A 8 -10.11 36.24 -7.42
N LEU A 9 -8.77 36.20 -7.35
CA LEU A 9 -7.85 35.22 -6.76
C LEU A 9 -8.18 33.72 -6.93
N ALA A 10 -7.47 33.09 -7.86
CA ALA A 10 -7.22 31.66 -7.84
C ALA A 10 -6.13 31.35 -6.80
N ALA A 11 -6.50 30.67 -5.71
CA ALA A 11 -5.53 30.06 -4.79
C ALA A 11 -5.00 28.77 -5.44
N ALA A 12 -3.80 28.81 -6.01
CA ALA A 12 -3.09 27.62 -6.44
C ALA A 12 -2.56 26.89 -5.21
N ALA A 13 -3.28 25.88 -4.72
CA ALA A 13 -2.74 24.91 -3.78
C ALA A 13 -1.72 24.04 -4.53
N THR A 14 -0.44 24.36 -4.38
CA THR A 14 0.63 23.46 -4.82
C THR A 14 0.58 22.23 -3.91
N LEU A 15 0.02 21.14 -4.39
CA LEU A 15 0.17 19.82 -3.79
C LEU A 15 1.67 19.49 -3.86
N GLY A 16 2.38 19.66 -2.75
CA GLY A 16 3.73 19.16 -2.62
C GLY A 16 3.68 17.64 -2.70
N THR A 17 4.11 17.08 -3.82
CA THR A 17 4.40 15.64 -3.89
C THR A 17 5.68 15.43 -3.10
N ALA A 18 5.55 15.17 -1.80
CA ALA A 18 6.65 14.60 -1.03
C ALA A 18 6.91 13.22 -1.63
N THR A 19 7.94 13.12 -2.49
CA THR A 19 8.50 11.84 -2.89
C THR A 19 9.19 11.26 -1.66
N VAL A 20 8.45 10.49 -0.85
CA VAL A 20 9.06 9.58 0.11
C VAL A 20 9.87 8.57 -0.71
N ALA A 21 11.18 8.74 -0.70
CA ALA A 21 12.09 7.73 -1.20
C ALA A 21 12.11 6.60 -0.16
N SER A 22 11.30 5.58 -0.39
CA SER A 22 11.27 4.32 0.36
C SER A 22 12.57 3.54 0.20
N ALA A 23 13.66 4.00 0.84
CA ALA A 23 14.94 3.30 0.76
C ALA A 23 15.10 2.21 1.83
N ASP A 24 14.30 2.24 2.91
CA ASP A 24 14.50 1.36 4.07
C ASP A 24 13.40 0.29 4.24
N SER A 25 12.21 0.51 3.67
CA SER A 25 11.08 -0.41 3.79
C SER A 25 10.85 -1.19 2.49
N TYR A 26 10.74 -2.51 2.58
CA TYR A 26 10.53 -3.36 1.40
C TYR A 26 9.84 -4.68 1.73
N PHE A 27 9.17 -5.22 0.71
CA PHE A 27 8.70 -6.60 0.72
C PHE A 27 9.81 -7.51 0.19
N GLY A 28 10.05 -8.62 0.88
CA GLY A 28 10.91 -9.69 0.39
C GLY A 28 10.36 -10.34 -0.87
N ILE A 29 10.99 -11.43 -1.28
CA ILE A 29 10.46 -12.23 -2.40
C ILE A 29 9.12 -12.83 -1.96
N ILE A 30 8.07 -12.45 -2.67
CA ILE A 30 6.74 -13.04 -2.53
C ILE A 30 6.57 -13.98 -3.71
N ASP A 31 6.51 -15.28 -3.43
CA ASP A 31 6.16 -16.28 -4.42
C ASP A 31 4.69 -16.11 -4.84
N ARG A 32 4.38 -16.59 -6.04
CA ARG A 32 3.02 -16.67 -6.58
C ARG A 32 2.10 -17.36 -5.57
N GLN A 33 1.01 -16.69 -5.23
CA GLN A 33 0.05 -17.20 -4.24
C GLN A 33 -1.00 -18.06 -4.93
N GLY A 34 -1.44 -19.12 -4.25
CA GLY A 34 -2.55 -19.97 -4.69
C GLY A 34 -3.91 -19.44 -4.25
N ASP A 35 -4.95 -20.26 -4.42
CA ASP A 35 -6.36 -19.95 -4.10
C ASP A 35 -6.70 -19.92 -2.59
N SER A 36 -5.77 -19.44 -1.75
CA SER A 36 -5.93 -19.36 -0.30
C SER A 36 -6.48 -18.00 0.15
N ALA A 37 -7.28 -18.01 1.22
CA ALA A 37 -7.69 -16.78 1.92
C ALA A 37 -6.57 -16.21 2.82
N ILE A 38 -5.45 -16.91 2.94
CA ILE A 38 -4.27 -16.44 3.67
C ILE A 38 -3.16 -16.22 2.64
N LEU A 39 -2.71 -14.98 2.54
CA LEU A 39 -1.56 -14.58 1.72
C LEU A 39 -0.30 -14.57 2.57
N ASP A 40 0.72 -15.30 2.15
CA ASP A 40 2.02 -15.34 2.82
C ASP A 40 2.98 -14.36 2.11
N LEU A 41 3.32 -13.28 2.81
CA LEU A 41 4.20 -12.22 2.31
C LEU A 41 5.66 -12.48 2.67
N GLY A 42 5.96 -13.59 3.35
CA GLY A 42 7.30 -13.96 3.77
C GLY A 42 7.89 -12.91 4.72
N THR A 43 8.88 -12.17 4.24
CA THR A 43 9.58 -11.13 5.02
C THR A 43 9.15 -9.74 4.60
N VAL A 44 8.76 -8.91 5.56
CA VAL A 44 8.47 -7.48 5.35
C VAL A 44 9.40 -6.68 6.24
N VAL A 45 10.26 -5.86 5.63
CA VAL A 45 11.13 -4.92 6.34
C VAL A 45 10.45 -3.56 6.37
N SER A 46 10.32 -3.00 7.56
CA SER A 46 9.71 -1.70 7.78
C SER A 46 10.66 -0.80 8.57
N GLU A 47 10.79 0.46 8.18
CA GLU A 47 11.58 1.44 8.93
C GLU A 47 10.91 1.86 10.26
N ALA A 48 9.59 1.71 10.34
CA ALA A 48 8.76 2.12 11.47
C ALA A 48 7.70 1.06 11.80
N ASP A 49 7.06 1.19 12.97
CA ASP A 49 5.85 0.42 13.26
C ASP A 49 4.76 0.78 12.25
N GLY A 50 4.05 -0.23 11.76
CA GLY A 50 3.17 -0.06 10.63
C GLY A 50 2.17 -1.20 10.46
N VAL A 51 1.49 -1.15 9.32
CA VAL A 51 0.50 -2.13 8.92
C VAL A 51 0.73 -2.49 7.47
N VAL A 52 0.69 -3.79 7.19
CA VAL A 52 0.59 -4.29 5.83
C VAL A 52 -0.88 -4.46 5.49
N GLU A 53 -1.30 -3.86 4.40
CA GLU A 53 -2.67 -3.88 3.89
C GLU A 53 -2.69 -4.53 2.51
N ILE A 54 -3.68 -5.39 2.28
CA ILE A 54 -3.87 -6.04 0.98
C ILE A 54 -5.09 -5.44 0.30
N TYR A 55 -4.89 -4.96 -0.91
CA TYR A 55 -5.91 -4.30 -1.72
C TYR A 55 -6.20 -5.07 -3.01
N ASN A 56 -7.47 -5.11 -3.40
CA ASN A 56 -7.89 -5.43 -4.76
C ASN A 56 -8.50 -4.17 -5.39
N GLY A 57 -7.74 -3.51 -6.27
CA GLY A 57 -8.02 -2.14 -6.67
C GLY A 57 -8.06 -1.22 -5.45
N ASP A 58 -9.18 -0.54 -5.22
CA ASP A 58 -9.37 0.36 -4.07
C ASP A 58 -9.96 -0.35 -2.82
N THR A 59 -10.23 -1.65 -2.90
CA THR A 59 -10.89 -2.41 -1.82
C THR A 59 -9.88 -3.08 -0.90
N LEU A 60 -9.88 -2.72 0.39
CA LEU A 60 -9.10 -3.40 1.42
C LEU A 60 -9.68 -4.79 1.70
N LEU A 61 -8.87 -5.83 1.51
CA LEU A 61 -9.25 -7.22 1.75
C LEU A 61 -8.87 -7.71 3.16
N GLY A 62 -7.73 -7.23 3.67
CA GLY A 62 -7.19 -7.65 4.95
C GLY A 62 -5.93 -6.88 5.31
N SER A 63 -5.53 -6.96 6.58
CA SER A 63 -4.33 -6.30 7.06
C SER A 63 -3.63 -7.08 8.17
N SER A 64 -2.35 -6.78 8.38
CA SER A 64 -1.54 -7.36 9.45
C SER A 64 -0.55 -6.33 9.97
N ALA A 65 -0.46 -6.19 11.29
CA ALA A 65 0.46 -5.26 11.93
C ALA A 65 1.91 -5.77 11.82
N VAL A 66 2.84 -4.86 11.58
CA VAL A 66 4.27 -5.11 11.54
C VAL A 66 5.01 -4.10 12.41
N ARG A 67 6.17 -4.47 12.92
CA ARG A 67 7.02 -3.59 13.71
C ARG A 67 8.14 -3.00 12.88
N ALA A 68 8.78 -1.95 13.37
CA ALA A 68 10.05 -1.50 12.84
C ALA A 68 11.08 -2.66 12.83
N GLY A 69 11.80 -2.81 11.73
CA GLY A 69 12.74 -3.90 11.47
C GLY A 69 12.19 -4.98 10.54
N ALA A 70 12.85 -6.14 10.55
CA ALA A 70 12.50 -7.29 9.72
C ALA A 70 11.41 -8.16 10.37
N ASN A 71 10.25 -8.24 9.72
CA ASN A 71 9.12 -9.05 10.15
C ASN A 71 9.06 -10.30 9.26
N GLY A 72 9.37 -11.46 9.81
CA GLY A 72 9.25 -12.73 9.10
C GLY A 72 7.86 -13.36 9.26
N ASN A 73 7.50 -14.23 8.32
CA ASN A 73 6.25 -15.00 8.33
C ASN A 73 5.00 -14.10 8.42
N VAL A 74 5.02 -12.98 7.69
CA VAL A 74 3.88 -12.06 7.64
C VAL A 74 2.78 -12.69 6.81
N ARG A 75 1.70 -13.09 7.48
CA ARG A 75 0.52 -13.67 6.85
C ARG A 75 -0.67 -12.75 7.02
N VAL A 76 -1.36 -12.47 5.92
CA VAL A 76 -2.57 -11.64 5.92
C VAL A 76 -3.75 -12.50 5.55
N ASN A 77 -4.76 -12.53 6.42
CA ASN A 77 -6.04 -13.15 6.11
C ASN A 77 -6.91 -12.14 5.36
N VAL A 78 -7.28 -12.47 4.12
CA VAL A 78 -8.13 -11.66 3.25
C VAL A 78 -9.58 -12.13 3.23
N ASN A 79 -9.95 -13.08 4.11
CA ASN A 79 -11.26 -13.70 4.30
C ASN A 79 -11.78 -14.52 3.12
N THR A 80 -11.67 -13.98 1.91
CA THR A 80 -12.06 -14.63 0.66
C THR A 80 -10.83 -14.73 -0.24
N PRO A 81 -10.56 -15.91 -0.84
CA PRO A 81 -9.48 -16.04 -1.80
C PRO A 81 -9.63 -15.03 -2.94
N PRO A 82 -8.60 -14.20 -3.23
CA PRO A 82 -8.67 -13.26 -4.32
C PRO A 82 -8.71 -14.02 -5.65
N LEU A 83 -9.48 -13.49 -6.62
CA LEU A 83 -9.62 -14.09 -7.96
C LEU A 83 -8.68 -13.48 -9.00
N THR A 84 -7.99 -12.41 -8.61
CA THR A 84 -7.15 -11.54 -9.42
C THR A 84 -5.94 -11.12 -8.59
N ASP A 85 -4.91 -10.60 -9.26
CA ASP A 85 -3.76 -10.00 -8.59
C ASP A 85 -4.18 -8.95 -7.58
N VAL A 86 -3.42 -8.85 -6.50
CA VAL A 86 -3.67 -7.91 -5.39
C VAL A 86 -2.43 -7.08 -5.12
N THR A 87 -2.60 -5.97 -4.43
CA THR A 87 -1.51 -5.06 -4.06
C THR A 87 -1.32 -5.09 -2.56
N ALA A 88 -0.13 -5.43 -2.11
CA ALA A 88 0.29 -5.25 -0.74
C ALA A 88 0.92 -3.87 -0.56
N GLN A 89 0.42 -3.11 0.41
CA GLN A 89 0.98 -1.83 0.81
C GLN A 89 1.43 -1.91 2.27
N LEU A 90 2.67 -1.52 2.53
CA LEU A 90 3.18 -1.29 3.87
C LEU A 90 2.98 0.18 4.19
N ARG A 91 2.29 0.47 5.28
CA ARG A 91 1.98 1.84 5.70
C ARG A 91 2.40 2.10 7.13
N SER A 92 2.78 3.35 7.39
CA SER A 92 2.90 3.89 8.73
C SER A 92 2.14 5.21 8.79
N GLY A 93 1.00 5.21 9.47
CA GLY A 93 0.03 6.31 9.41
C GLY A 93 -0.45 6.54 7.97
N ASP A 94 -0.40 7.79 7.51
CA ASP A 94 -0.84 8.16 6.16
C ASP A 94 0.20 7.86 5.08
N ALA A 95 1.46 7.56 5.45
CA ALA A 95 2.53 7.32 4.51
C ALA A 95 2.55 5.86 4.01
N VAL A 96 2.66 5.67 2.69
CA VAL A 96 2.98 4.38 2.09
C VAL A 96 4.49 4.24 2.06
N LEU A 97 5.00 3.27 2.82
CA LEU A 97 6.43 3.00 2.96
C LEU A 97 6.92 2.03 1.90
N ALA A 98 6.11 1.06 1.49
CA ALA A 98 6.44 0.16 0.39
C ALA A 98 5.17 -0.36 -0.28
N GLU A 99 5.29 -0.76 -1.55
CA GLU A 99 4.19 -1.36 -2.29
C GLU A 99 4.70 -2.55 -3.11
N ARG A 100 3.89 -3.60 -3.22
CA ARG A 100 4.20 -4.78 -4.02
C ARG A 100 2.93 -5.42 -4.59
N GLN A 101 2.92 -5.65 -5.90
CA GLN A 101 1.91 -6.49 -6.53
C GLN A 101 2.18 -7.97 -6.24
N ILE A 102 1.12 -8.71 -5.95
CA ILE A 102 1.11 -10.14 -5.69
C ILE A 102 0.34 -10.82 -6.80
N ASP A 103 1.02 -11.70 -7.53
CA ASP A 103 0.42 -12.52 -8.57
C ASP A 103 -0.40 -13.65 -7.93
N ILE A 104 -1.69 -13.72 -8.26
CA ILE A 104 -2.58 -14.79 -7.84
C ILE A 104 -2.73 -15.80 -8.97
N SER A 105 -2.37 -17.06 -8.72
CA SER A 105 -2.49 -18.13 -9.70
C SER A 105 -3.49 -19.17 -9.25
N ARG A 106 -4.42 -19.45 -10.13
CA ARG A 106 -5.37 -20.56 -9.99
C ARG A 106 -4.76 -21.80 -10.63
N ASN A 107 -4.68 -22.89 -9.89
CA ASN A 107 -4.21 -24.17 -10.41
C ASN A 107 -5.38 -25.06 -10.83
#